data_AF-A0AAE0CWH1-F1
#
_entry.id   AF-A0AAE0CWH1-F1
#
_cell.length_a   1.000
_cell.length_b   1.000
_cell.length_c   1.000
_cell.angle_alpha   90.00
_cell.angle_beta   90.00
_cell.angle_gamma   90.00
#
_symmetry.space_group_name_H-M   'P 1'
#
loop_
_entity.id
_entity.type
_entity.pdbx_description
1 polymer ?
#
loop_
_entity_poly.entity_id
_entity_poly.type
_entity_poly.pdbx_seq_one_letter_code
_entity_poly.pdbx_strand_id
1 'polypeptide(L)'
;MVKSSHYFAILLVFVLIAIPEMTMTTVEAANVCEKPSQTWSGKCGNTGHCDNQCKDWEHASHGACHKRQNNWKCFCYFELETDVIMINDD
;
A
#
# COMPACT_ATOMS: atom_id res chain seq x y z
N MET A 1 57.41 -9.30 9.81
CA MET A 1 56.34 -8.31 9.61
C MET A 1 54.99 -9.04 9.58
N VAL A 2 54.30 -9.18 10.74
CA VAL A 2 52.94 -9.77 10.79
C VAL A 2 51.93 -8.85 11.51
N LYS A 3 52.43 -7.79 12.18
CA LYS A 3 51.59 -6.79 12.86
C LYS A 3 50.55 -6.15 11.93
N SER A 4 50.93 -5.85 10.68
CA SER A 4 50.02 -5.26 9.67
C SER A 4 48.83 -6.16 9.31
N SER A 5 49.05 -7.48 9.31
CA SER A 5 48.03 -8.47 8.92
C SER A 5 46.91 -8.60 9.96
N HIS A 6 47.26 -8.54 11.25
CA HIS A 6 46.28 -8.64 12.32
C HIS A 6 45.42 -7.37 12.44
N TYR A 7 45.98 -6.17 12.23
CA TYR A 7 45.18 -4.94 12.19
C TYR A 7 44.19 -4.94 11.04
N PHE A 8 44.59 -5.45 9.87
CA PHE A 8 43.72 -5.58 8.72
C PHE A 8 42.58 -6.57 8.97
N ALA A 9 42.88 -7.72 9.58
CA ALA A 9 41.88 -8.71 9.96
C ALA A 9 40.90 -8.17 11.02
N ILE A 10 41.40 -7.48 12.04
CA ILE A 10 40.58 -6.87 13.10
C ILE A 10 39.68 -5.77 12.53
N LEU A 11 40.21 -4.93 11.62
CA LEU A 11 39.45 -3.88 10.96
C LEU A 11 38.32 -4.46 10.09
N LEU A 12 38.59 -5.53 9.35
CA LEU A 12 37.57 -6.24 8.58
C LEU A 12 36.46 -6.81 9.47
N VAL A 13 36.82 -7.42 10.59
CA VAL A 13 35.84 -7.92 11.57
C VAL A 13 35.00 -6.80 12.15
N PHE A 14 35.60 -5.65 12.49
CA PHE A 14 34.86 -4.48 12.97
C PHE A 14 33.86 -3.93 11.95
N VAL A 15 34.23 -3.87 10.66
CA VAL A 15 33.35 -3.42 9.58
C VAL A 15 32.16 -4.36 9.40
N LEU A 16 32.35 -5.67 9.54
CA LEU A 16 31.28 -6.67 9.43
C LEU A 16 30.29 -6.62 10.60
N ILE A 17 30.75 -6.26 11.80
CA ILE A 17 29.90 -6.14 13.01
C ILE A 17 29.16 -4.80 13.03
N ALA A 18 29.69 -3.76 12.38
CA ALA A 18 29.12 -2.42 12.37
C ALA A 18 27.99 -2.22 11.34
N ILE A 19 27.61 -3.25 10.57
CA ILE A 19 26.51 -3.14 9.63
C ILE A 19 25.21 -3.10 10.46
N PRO A 20 24.46 -1.99 10.49
CA PRO A 20 23.17 -2.00 11.15
C PRO A 20 22.28 -3.02 10.43
N GLU A 21 21.67 -3.91 11.20
CA GLU A 21 20.56 -4.72 10.73
C GLU A 21 19.50 -3.74 10.26
N MET A 22 19.44 -3.50 8.95
CA MET A 22 18.30 -2.83 8.33
C MET A 22 17.14 -3.80 8.45
N THR A 23 16.51 -3.82 9.63
CA THR A 23 15.19 -4.39 9.79
C THR A 23 14.33 -3.65 8.78
N MET A 24 14.06 -4.31 7.66
CA MET A 24 12.98 -3.90 6.78
C MET A 24 11.74 -3.99 7.65
N THR A 25 11.36 -2.86 8.25
CA THR A 25 10.00 -2.66 8.71
C THR A 25 9.17 -2.77 7.45
N THR A 26 8.67 -3.98 7.21
CA THR A 26 7.56 -4.21 6.32
C THR A 26 6.45 -3.33 6.89
N VAL A 27 6.33 -2.12 6.37
CA VAL A 27 5.08 -1.40 6.45
C VAL A 27 4.15 -2.35 5.73
N GLU A 28 3.32 -3.07 6.48
CA GLU A 28 2.16 -3.73 5.91
C GLU A 28 1.36 -2.60 5.27
N ALA A 29 1.67 -2.32 4.00
CA ALA A 29 0.83 -1.50 3.18
C ALA A 29 -0.48 -2.27 3.16
N ALA A 30 -1.47 -1.80 3.91
CA ALA A 30 -2.81 -2.34 3.86
C ALA A 30 -3.14 -2.50 2.38
N ASN A 31 -3.28 -3.74 1.94
CA ASN A 31 -3.47 -4.03 0.53
C ASN A 31 -4.88 -3.56 0.19
N VAL A 32 -5.03 -2.34 -0.31
CA VAL A 32 -6.34 -1.79 -0.70
C VAL A 32 -6.55 -1.95 -2.19
N CYS A 33 -7.68 -2.53 -2.57
CA CYS A 33 -8.12 -2.65 -3.96
C CYS A 33 -9.01 -1.46 -4.33
N GLU A 34 -8.58 -0.67 -5.33
CA GLU A 34 -9.39 0.39 -5.93
C GLU A 34 -10.32 -0.18 -7.00
N LYS A 35 -11.62 0.11 -6.92
CA LYS A 35 -12.60 -0.22 -7.96
C LYS A 35 -13.47 1.00 -8.26
N PRO A 36 -13.87 1.26 -9.52
CA PRO A 36 -14.89 2.27 -9.80
C PRO A 36 -16.20 1.84 -9.13
N SER A 37 -16.89 2.78 -8.48
CA SER A 37 -18.18 2.51 -7.84
C SER A 37 -19.20 2.05 -8.88
N GLN A 38 -19.88 0.94 -8.59
CA GLN A 38 -20.92 0.39 -9.47
C GLN A 38 -22.29 1.03 -9.23
N THR A 39 -22.48 1.61 -8.04
CA THR A 39 -23.74 2.25 -7.65
C THR A 39 -23.75 3.76 -7.89
N TRP A 40 -22.57 4.39 -8.01
CA TRP A 40 -22.45 5.82 -8.23
C TRP A 40 -22.82 6.20 -9.66
N SER A 41 -23.75 7.14 -9.80
CA SER A 41 -24.16 7.67 -11.09
C SER A 41 -23.74 9.12 -11.27
N GLY A 42 -23.25 9.45 -12.46
CA GLY A 42 -22.88 10.81 -12.84
C GLY A 42 -21.51 11.28 -12.34
N LYS A 43 -21.27 12.59 -12.42
CA LYS A 43 -19.97 13.19 -12.10
C LYS A 43 -19.76 13.24 -10.58
N CYS A 44 -18.64 12.70 -10.12
CA CYS A 44 -18.25 12.80 -8.70
C CYS A 44 -17.79 14.23 -8.38
N GLY A 45 -18.53 14.93 -7.52
CA GLY A 45 -18.21 16.30 -7.09
C GLY A 45 -18.01 16.46 -5.59
N ASN A 46 -18.31 15.43 -4.81
CA ASN A 46 -18.19 15.43 -3.36
C ASN A 46 -17.64 14.08 -2.90
N THR A 47 -16.38 14.07 -2.47
CA THR A 47 -15.68 12.89 -1.96
C THR A 47 -16.39 12.28 -0.75
N GLY A 48 -16.96 13.08 0.15
CA GLY A 48 -17.66 12.56 1.34
C GLY A 48 -18.96 11.82 1.02
N HIS A 49 -19.71 12.29 0.02
CA HIS A 49 -20.88 11.54 -0.47
C HIS A 49 -20.47 10.22 -1.13
N CYS A 50 -19.40 10.26 -1.93
CA CYS A 50 -18.83 9.05 -2.54
C CYS A 50 -18.34 8.06 -1.46
N ASP A 51 -17.63 8.54 -0.44
CA ASP A 51 -17.15 7.72 0.68
C ASP A 51 -18.30 7.03 1.42
N ASN A 52 -19.31 7.79 1.82
CA ASN A 52 -20.47 7.24 2.53
C ASN A 52 -21.23 6.22 1.67
N GLN A 53 -21.44 6.51 0.38
CA GLN A 53 -22.10 5.57 -0.52
C GLN A 53 -21.29 4.29 -0.72
N CYS A 54 -19.98 4.39 -0.92
CA CYS A 54 -19.09 3.23 -1.03
C CYS A 54 -19.17 2.33 0.22
N LYS A 55 -19.21 2.93 1.42
CA LYS A 55 -19.35 2.21 2.69
C LYS A 55 -20.74 1.59 2.84
N ASP A 56 -21.78 2.37 2.64
CA ASP A 56 -23.16 1.99 2.95
C ASP A 56 -23.72 1.00 1.91
N TRP A 57 -23.34 1.13 0.63
CA TRP A 57 -24.00 0.43 -0.48
C TRP A 57 -23.11 -0.64 -1.13
N GLU A 58 -21.80 -0.46 -1.10
CA GLU A 58 -20.84 -1.37 -1.71
C GLU A 58 -19.99 -2.12 -0.69
N HIS A 59 -20.14 -1.83 0.61
CA HIS A 59 -19.36 -2.42 1.70
C HIS A 59 -17.85 -2.23 1.56
N ALA A 60 -17.45 -1.10 0.98
CA ALA A 60 -16.05 -0.69 0.88
C ALA A 60 -15.56 -0.07 2.20
N SER A 61 -14.24 -0.06 2.42
CA SER A 61 -13.67 0.62 3.60
C SER A 61 -13.61 2.13 3.42
N HIS A 62 -13.47 2.60 2.17
CA HIS A 62 -13.39 4.02 1.83
C HIS A 62 -13.88 4.30 0.40
N GLY A 63 -14.19 5.56 0.10
CA GLY A 63 -14.45 6.02 -1.26
C GLY A 63 -13.94 7.43 -1.53
N ALA A 64 -13.52 7.70 -2.77
CA ALA A 64 -13.08 9.03 -3.17
C ALA A 64 -13.39 9.39 -4.64
N CYS A 65 -13.55 10.69 -4.89
CA CYS A 65 -13.66 11.20 -6.25
C CYS A 65 -12.27 11.29 -6.90
N HIS A 66 -12.06 10.57 -8.00
CA HIS A 66 -10.85 10.70 -8.82
C HIS A 66 -11.17 11.10 -10.26
N LYS A 67 -10.31 11.94 -10.83
CA LYS A 67 -10.37 12.35 -12.23
C LYS A 67 -9.56 11.38 -13.08
N ARG A 68 -10.21 10.70 -14.04
CA ARG A 68 -9.56 9.88 -15.08
C ARG A 68 -10.07 10.34 -16.45
N GLN A 69 -9.17 10.61 -17.39
CA GLN A 69 -9.53 11.03 -18.76
C GLN A 69 -10.59 12.15 -18.80
N ASN A 70 -10.39 13.19 -17.98
CA ASN A 70 -11.29 14.33 -17.83
C ASN A 70 -12.67 14.06 -17.20
N ASN A 71 -12.95 12.85 -16.73
CA ASN A 71 -14.18 12.49 -16.03
C ASN A 71 -13.91 12.23 -14.54
N TRP A 72 -14.68 12.88 -13.67
CA TRP A 72 -14.64 12.61 -12.23
C TRP A 72 -15.59 11.46 -11.92
N LYS A 73 -15.03 10.35 -11.43
CA LYS A 73 -15.78 9.17 -11.00
C LYS A 73 -15.54 8.91 -9.52
N CYS A 74 -16.51 8.26 -8.89
CA CYS A 74 -16.35 7.73 -7.55
C CYS A 74 -15.62 6.39 -7.64
N PHE A 75 -14.58 6.21 -6.82
CA PHE A 75 -13.86 4.96 -6.68
C PHE A 75 -13.97 4.51 -5.23
N CYS A 76 -14.28 3.23 -5.04
CA CYS A 76 -14.36 2.59 -3.73
C CYS A 76 -13.08 1.78 -3.49
N TYR A 77 -12.62 1.79 -2.25
CA TYR A 77 -11.42 1.09 -1.78
C TYR A 77 -11.85 -0.03 -0.84
N PHE A 78 -11.41 -1.24 -1.15
CA PHE A 78 -11.69 -2.44 -0.38
C PHE A 78 -10.41 -2.90 0.28
N GLU A 79 -10.44 -3.15 1.58
CA GLU A 79 -9.32 -3.83 2.26
C GLU A 79 -9.26 -5.27 1.75
N LEU A 80 -8.11 -5.65 1.21
CA LEU A 80 -7.80 -7.04 0.91
C LEU A 80 -7.36 -7.66 2.24
N GLU A 81 -8.28 -8.33 2.93
CA GLU A 81 -7.87 -9.29 3.94
C GLU A 81 -6.96 -10.32 3.27
N THR A 82 -5.78 -10.53 3.84
CA THR A 82 -4.72 -11.39 3.33
C THR A 82 -5.11 -12.86 3.17
N ASP A 83 -6.34 -13.24 3.48
CA ASP A 83 -6.89 -14.59 3.35
C ASP A 83 -7.93 -14.75 2.23
N VAL A 84 -8.26 -13.69 1.48
CA VAL A 84 -9.26 -13.78 0.41
C VAL A 84 -8.78 -13.14 -0.89
N ILE A 85 -8.00 -13.92 -1.64
CA ILE A 85 -7.93 -13.80 -3.10
C ILE A 85 -9.33 -14.15 -3.65
N MET A 86 -10.29 -13.22 -3.58
CA MET A 86 -11.46 -13.26 -4.47
C MET A 86 -11.02 -12.70 -5.82
N ILE A 87 -10.33 -13.55 -6.60
CA ILE A 87 -10.46 -13.47 -8.05
C ILE A 87 -11.91 -13.80 -8.35
N ASN A 88 -12.75 -12.78 -8.47
CA ASN A 88 -13.94 -12.85 -9.31
C ASN A 88 -13.64 -11.94 -10.49
N ASP A 89 -12.89 -12.51 -11.44
CA ASP A 89 -12.92 -12.12 -12.84
C ASP A 89 -14.29 -12.56 -13.38
N ASP A 90 -15.20 -11.60 -13.53
CA ASP A 90 -16.37 -11.69 -14.42
C ASP A 90 -16.16 -10.76 -15.63
#